data_AF-A0A971K8U9-F1
#
_entry.id   AF-A0A971K8U9-F1
#
_cell.length_a   1.000
_cell.length_b   1.000
_cell.length_c   1.000
_cell.angle_alpha   90.00
_cell.angle_beta   90.00
_cell.angle_gamma   90.00
#
_symmetry.space_group_name_H-M   'P 1'
#
loop_
_entity.id
_entity.type
_entity.pdbx_description
1 polymer ?
#
loop_
_entity_poly.entity_id
_entity_poly.type
_entity_poly.pdbx_seq_one_letter_code
_entity_poly.pdbx_strand_id
1 'polypeptide(L)'
;MAKITLASYIKSIHGRIGNIIYYNVKGNQYARCWSMPRNPRTAEQQENRKTFANAVKLWQSMTPGEKDAYNIMAQGKPFSGYNLFISMQMKGAGINIKFIIRAASTDKAPVPCSCHIMDRFASPPLIYRHIDFMKGKRPHIPQKWNEAMPRAA
;
A
#
# COMPACT_ATOMS: atom_id res chain seq x y z
N MET A 1 0.79 -33.21 -8.03
CA MET A 1 0.25 -33.50 -6.68
C MET A 1 -0.69 -34.66 -6.82
N ALA A 2 -0.62 -35.66 -5.95
CA ALA A 2 -1.50 -36.83 -6.01
C ALA A 2 -2.52 -36.77 -4.85
N LYS A 3 -3.79 -37.04 -5.15
CA LYS A 3 -4.82 -37.21 -4.11
C LYS A 3 -4.67 -38.61 -3.52
N ILE A 4 -4.75 -38.71 -2.20
CA ILE A 4 -4.66 -39.99 -1.49
C ILE A 4 -6.03 -40.30 -0.88
N THR A 5 -6.50 -41.53 -1.08
CA THR A 5 -7.62 -42.09 -0.36
C THR A 5 -7.08 -42.90 0.82
N LEU A 6 -7.33 -42.42 2.03
CA LEU A 6 -6.98 -43.12 3.25
C LEU A 6 -8.09 -44.14 3.60
N ALA A 7 -7.71 -45.20 4.30
CA ALA A 7 -8.68 -46.09 4.90
C ALA A 7 -9.53 -45.34 5.94
N SER A 8 -10.80 -45.72 6.11
CA SER A 8 -11.79 -44.97 6.89
C SER A 8 -11.38 -44.71 8.36
N TYR A 9 -10.55 -45.56 8.96
CA TYR A 9 -10.10 -45.42 10.35
C TYR A 9 -8.91 -44.46 10.51
N ILE A 10 -8.26 -44.04 9.43
CA ILE A 10 -7.14 -43.09 9.48
C ILE A 10 -7.69 -41.69 9.15
N LYS A 11 -7.76 -40.83 10.17
CA LYS A 11 -8.34 -39.48 10.04
C LYS A 11 -7.54 -38.55 9.12
N SER A 12 -6.22 -38.48 9.28
CA SER A 12 -5.33 -37.68 8.42
C SER A 12 -3.87 -38.06 8.62
N ILE A 13 -3.04 -37.81 7.62
CA ILE A 13 -1.59 -37.98 7.69
C ILE A 13 -0.92 -36.64 7.34
N HIS A 14 0.11 -36.25 8.06
CA HIS A 14 0.83 -35.00 7.83
C HIS A 14 2.32 -35.19 8.06
N GLY A 15 3.13 -34.36 7.40
CA GLY A 15 4.58 -34.38 7.53
C GLY A 15 5.30 -35.00 6.33
N ARG A 16 6.55 -35.41 6.54
CA ARG A 16 7.43 -35.91 5.48
C ARG A 16 7.91 -37.32 5.80
N ILE A 17 7.77 -38.23 4.85
CA ILE A 17 8.32 -39.58 4.90
C ILE A 17 9.21 -39.74 3.67
N GLY A 18 10.52 -39.88 3.88
CA GLY A 18 11.51 -39.92 2.80
C GLY A 18 11.39 -38.69 1.89
N ASN A 19 11.19 -38.92 0.59
CA ASN A 19 11.00 -37.86 -0.40
C ASN A 19 9.52 -37.47 -0.61
N ILE A 20 8.58 -37.94 0.21
CA ILE A 20 7.15 -37.66 0.05
C ILE A 20 6.65 -36.80 1.20
N ILE A 21 5.90 -35.74 0.89
CA ILE A 21 5.26 -34.85 1.86
C ILE A 21 3.75 -35.07 1.79
N TYR A 22 3.16 -35.40 2.93
CA TYR A 22 1.71 -35.53 3.12
C TYR A 22 1.17 -34.25 3.75
N TYR A 23 0.09 -33.72 3.17
CA TYR A 23 -0.58 -32.53 3.68
C TYR A 23 -2.07 -32.56 3.34
N ASN A 24 -2.85 -31.85 4.14
CA ASN A 24 -4.30 -31.76 3.99
C ASN A 24 -4.69 -30.41 3.40
N VAL A 25 -5.61 -30.41 2.44
CA VAL A 25 -6.21 -29.19 1.89
C VAL A 25 -7.72 -29.37 1.88
N LYS A 26 -8.43 -28.54 2.65
CA LYS A 26 -9.90 -28.55 2.74
C LYS A 26 -10.47 -29.95 2.98
N GLY A 27 -9.89 -30.70 3.94
CA GLY A 27 -10.32 -32.05 4.30
C GLY A 27 -9.79 -33.16 3.39
N ASN A 28 -9.23 -32.84 2.22
CA ASN A 28 -8.68 -33.84 1.31
C ASN A 28 -7.19 -34.07 1.58
N GLN A 29 -6.78 -35.34 1.51
CA GLN A 29 -5.39 -35.75 1.68
C GLN A 29 -4.64 -35.71 0.35
N TYR A 30 -3.46 -35.08 0.35
CA TYR A 30 -2.57 -35.01 -0.80
C TYR A 30 -1.16 -35.46 -0.44
N ALA A 31 -0.45 -35.95 -1.45
CA ALA A 31 0.99 -36.14 -1.42
C ALA A 31 1.69 -35.42 -2.57
N ARG A 32 2.92 -35.00 -2.30
CA ARG A 32 3.84 -34.49 -3.30
C ARG A 32 5.25 -34.96 -2.99
N CYS A 33 6.08 -35.11 -4.03
CA CYS A 33 7.50 -35.29 -3.82
C CYS A 33 8.12 -34.01 -3.27
N TRP A 34 9.07 -34.14 -2.35
CA TRP A 34 9.88 -33.04 -1.89
C TRP A 34 10.87 -32.66 -2.98
N SER A 35 11.00 -31.37 -3.19
CA SER A 35 11.98 -30.78 -4.09
C SER A 35 12.61 -29.61 -3.34
N MET A 36 13.93 -29.59 -3.26
CA MET A 36 14.64 -28.49 -2.63
C MET A 36 14.29 -27.17 -3.36
N PRO A 37 13.70 -26.17 -2.68
CA PRO A 37 13.40 -24.90 -3.32
C PRO A 37 14.70 -24.21 -3.75
N ARG A 38 14.75 -23.73 -4.99
CA ARG A 38 15.86 -22.87 -5.44
C ARG A 38 15.68 -21.50 -4.75
N ASN A 39 16.68 -21.06 -4.00
CA ASN A 39 16.74 -19.70 -3.45
C ASN A 39 17.81 -18.90 -4.20
N PRO A 40 17.56 -18.52 -5.47
CA PRO A 40 18.47 -17.63 -6.15
C PRO A 40 18.48 -16.28 -5.40
N ARG A 41 19.63 -15.60 -5.41
CA ARG A 41 19.79 -14.27 -4.82
C ARG A 41 19.97 -13.24 -5.92
N THR A 42 19.03 -13.21 -6.88
CA THR A 42 19.09 -12.24 -7.98
C THR A 42 18.99 -10.82 -7.45
N ALA A 43 19.51 -9.83 -8.19
CA ALA A 43 19.47 -8.43 -7.79
C ALA A 43 18.04 -7.95 -7.51
N GLU A 44 17.11 -8.24 -8.41
CA GLU A 44 15.68 -7.91 -8.26
C GLU A 44 15.04 -8.56 -7.02
N GLN A 45 15.39 -9.82 -6.73
CA GLN A 45 14.88 -10.50 -5.53
C GLN A 45 15.42 -9.87 -4.24
N GLN A 46 16.69 -9.45 -4.26
CA GLN A 46 17.27 -8.76 -3.11
C GLN A 46 16.68 -7.37 -2.93
N GLU A 47 16.40 -6.65 -4.02
CA GLU A 47 15.74 -5.36 -3.99
C GLU A 47 14.33 -5.47 -3.40
N ASN A 48 13.51 -6.41 -3.89
CA ASN A 48 12.18 -6.65 -3.35
C ASN A 48 12.20 -6.99 -1.84
N ARG A 49 13.19 -7.77 -1.39
CA ARG A 49 13.39 -8.04 0.05
C ARG A 49 13.76 -6.79 0.84
N LYS A 50 14.61 -5.92 0.29
CA LYS A 50 14.96 -4.64 0.91
C LYS A 50 13.74 -3.73 1.01
N THR A 51 12.96 -3.59 -0.06
CA THR A 51 11.72 -2.80 -0.09
C THR A 51 10.72 -3.30 0.95
N PHE A 52 10.50 -4.61 1.01
CA PHE A 52 9.62 -5.21 2.01
C PHE A 52 10.11 -4.96 3.44
N ALA A 53 11.41 -5.17 3.71
CA ALA A 53 11.98 -4.91 5.02
C ALA A 53 11.84 -3.44 5.45
N ASN A 54 12.02 -2.50 4.51
CA ASN A 54 11.82 -1.08 4.76
C ASN A 54 10.36 -0.75 5.05
N ALA A 55 9.42 -1.35 4.32
CA ALA A 55 7.99 -1.18 4.56
C ALA A 55 7.60 -1.68 5.98
N VAL A 56 8.12 -2.83 6.40
CA VAL A 56 7.87 -3.34 7.76
C VAL A 56 8.39 -2.39 8.83
N LYS A 57 9.61 -1.86 8.67
CA LYS A 57 10.18 -0.86 9.60
C LYS A 57 9.32 0.40 9.67
N LEU A 58 8.85 0.88 8.51
CA LEU A 58 7.98 2.05 8.44
C LEU A 58 6.66 1.81 9.20
N TRP A 59 6.03 0.66 8.99
CA TRP A 59 4.82 0.27 9.76
C TRP A 59 5.09 0.23 11.27
N GLN A 60 6.22 -0.34 11.69
CA GLN A 60 6.57 -0.40 13.11
C GLN A 60 6.72 1.00 13.72
N SER A 61 7.33 1.94 12.98
CA SER A 61 7.51 3.33 13.41
C SER A 61 6.24 4.19 13.43
N MET A 62 5.16 3.75 12.79
CA MET A 62 3.89 4.48 12.79
C MET A 62 3.22 4.52 14.15
N THR A 63 2.57 5.65 14.42
CA THR A 63 1.71 5.85 15.58
C THR A 63 0.48 4.94 15.51
N PRO A 64 -0.16 4.63 16.66
CA PRO A 64 -1.40 3.85 16.68
C PRO A 64 -2.51 4.47 15.81
N GLY A 65 -2.66 5.80 15.82
CA GLY A 65 -3.69 6.48 15.02
C GLY A 65 -3.51 6.31 13.51
N GLU A 66 -2.26 6.30 13.02
CA GLU A 66 -1.98 6.01 11.61
C GLU A 66 -2.34 4.57 11.26
N LYS A 67 -2.02 3.62 12.15
CA LYS A 67 -2.35 2.20 11.96
C LYS A 67 -3.87 1.98 11.94
N ASP A 68 -4.60 2.72 12.76
CA ASP A 68 -6.07 2.66 12.80
C ASP A 68 -6.70 3.20 11.53
N ALA A 69 -6.15 4.26 10.93
CA ALA A 69 -6.60 4.73 9.61
C ALA A 69 -6.45 3.63 8.55
N TYR A 70 -5.34 2.88 8.56
CA TYR A 70 -5.18 1.71 7.66
C TYR A 70 -6.13 0.56 7.98
N ASN A 71 -6.44 0.33 9.26
CA ASN A 71 -7.43 -0.68 9.66
C ASN A 71 -8.84 -0.31 9.19
N ILE A 72 -9.22 0.97 9.29
CA ILE A 72 -10.50 1.49 8.76
C ILE A 72 -10.54 1.32 7.25
N MET A 73 -9.49 1.69 6.52
CA MET A 73 -9.41 1.49 5.06
C MET A 73 -9.46 0.01 4.64
N ALA A 74 -9.05 -0.90 5.51
CA ALA A 74 -9.11 -2.33 5.28
C ALA A 74 -10.47 -2.96 5.65
N GLN A 75 -11.40 -2.20 6.26
CA GLN A 75 -12.73 -2.70 6.55
C GLN A 75 -13.46 -3.15 5.27
N GLY A 76 -14.16 -4.28 5.35
CA GLY A 76 -14.81 -4.91 4.20
C GLY A 76 -13.87 -5.67 3.25
N LYS A 77 -12.56 -5.73 3.55
CA LYS A 77 -11.58 -6.54 2.78
C LYS A 77 -11.15 -7.78 3.57
N PRO A 78 -10.71 -8.86 2.90
CA PRO A 78 -10.29 -10.10 3.57
C PRO A 78 -8.90 -10.02 4.22
N PHE A 79 -8.32 -8.83 4.39
CA PHE A 79 -6.97 -8.64 4.91
C PHE A 79 -6.89 -7.45 5.86
N SER A 80 -5.90 -7.47 6.76
CA SER A 80 -5.70 -6.43 7.78
C SER A 80 -5.16 -5.12 7.21
N GLY A 81 -5.24 -4.03 8.00
CA GLY A 81 -4.64 -2.73 7.65
C GLY A 81 -3.13 -2.81 7.41
N TYR A 82 -2.42 -3.67 8.15
CA TYR A 82 -1.01 -3.98 7.89
C TYR A 82 -0.79 -4.55 6.48
N ASN A 83 -1.55 -5.57 6.10
CA ASN A 83 -1.42 -6.20 4.79
C ASN A 83 -1.76 -5.20 3.67
N LEU A 84 -2.77 -4.35 3.89
CA LEU A 84 -3.09 -3.25 2.98
C LEU A 84 -1.87 -2.31 2.83
N PHE A 85 -1.33 -1.80 3.93
CA PHE A 85 -0.18 -0.89 3.92
C PHE A 85 1.03 -1.47 3.18
N ILE A 86 1.42 -2.70 3.52
CA ILE A 86 2.56 -3.37 2.87
C ILE A 86 2.30 -3.53 1.37
N SER A 87 1.07 -3.90 0.96
CA SER A 87 0.74 -4.04 -0.46
C SER A 87 0.84 -2.72 -1.23
N MET A 88 0.51 -1.59 -0.58
CA MET A 88 0.63 -0.27 -1.18
C MET A 88 2.10 0.12 -1.37
N GLN A 89 2.94 -0.14 -0.36
CA GLN A 89 4.38 0.12 -0.44
C GLN A 89 5.07 -0.74 -1.51
N MET A 90 4.73 -2.03 -1.60
CA MET A 90 5.30 -2.91 -2.61
C MET A 90 4.87 -2.54 -4.04
N LYS A 91 3.71 -1.90 -4.21
CA LYS A 91 3.24 -1.38 -5.51
C LYS A 91 3.85 -0.03 -5.90
N GLY A 92 4.70 0.55 -5.06
CA GLY A 92 5.25 1.90 -5.26
C GLY A 92 4.25 3.02 -5.00
N ALA A 93 3.04 2.70 -4.52
CA ALA A 93 2.01 3.66 -4.13
C ALA A 93 2.23 4.11 -2.68
N GLY A 94 3.46 4.50 -2.36
CA GLY A 94 3.80 5.07 -1.06
C GLY A 94 2.99 6.34 -0.84
N ILE A 95 1.90 6.24 -0.09
CA ILE A 95 1.14 7.42 0.35
C ILE A 95 2.10 8.29 1.15
N ASN A 96 2.23 9.55 0.77
CA ASN A 96 2.90 10.56 1.58
C ASN A 96 1.97 10.93 2.75
N ILE A 97 2.08 10.21 3.86
CA ILE A 97 1.17 10.32 5.03
C ILE A 97 1.28 11.70 5.71
N LYS A 98 2.38 12.44 5.49
CA LYS A 98 2.53 13.83 5.92
C LYS A 98 1.39 14.74 5.45
N PHE A 99 0.72 14.41 4.35
CA PHE A 99 -0.40 15.21 3.82
C PHE A 99 -1.74 14.94 4.52
N ILE A 100 -1.99 13.71 4.99
CA ILE A 100 -3.28 13.33 5.61
C ILE A 100 -3.36 13.79 7.06
N ILE A 101 -2.26 13.69 7.82
CA ILE A 101 -2.24 14.11 9.23
C ILE A 101 -2.33 15.64 9.38
N ARG A 102 -1.81 16.40 8.40
CA ARG A 102 -1.89 17.87 8.43
C ARG A 102 -3.31 18.39 8.14
N ALA A 103 -4.09 17.66 7.34
CA ALA A 103 -5.49 17.99 7.06
C ALA A 103 -6.42 17.66 8.25
N ALA A 104 -6.11 16.62 9.04
CA ALA A 104 -6.91 16.24 10.21
C ALA A 104 -6.62 17.10 11.47
N SER A 105 -5.51 17.86 11.48
CA SER A 105 -5.11 18.70 12.61
C SER A 105 -5.63 20.15 12.55
N THR A 106 -6.26 20.57 11.45
CA THR A 106 -6.77 21.96 11.30
C THR A 106 -8.12 22.21 11.98
N ASP A 107 -8.69 21.21 12.65
CA ASP A 107 -10.02 21.29 13.23
C ASP A 107 -9.97 21.55 14.76
N LYS A 108 -8.92 22.22 15.24
CA LYS A 108 -8.95 22.90 16.54
C LYS A 108 -9.26 24.38 16.32
N ALA A 109 -10.51 24.69 16.04
CA ALA A 109 -11.10 25.92 16.55
C ALA A 109 -12.24 25.50 17.47
N PRO A 110 -12.16 25.88 18.76
CA PRO A 110 -12.92 27.06 19.16
C PRO A 110 -12.11 27.91 20.18
N VAL A 111 -12.19 29.24 20.25
CA VAL A 111 -13.32 30.12 20.60
C VAL A 111 -12.88 31.60 20.31
N PRO A 112 -13.64 32.66 20.66
CA PRO A 112 -14.25 33.57 19.70
C PRO A 112 -13.65 35.00 19.79
N CYS A 113 -14.17 35.85 18.91
CA CYS A 113 -13.83 37.26 18.67
C CYS A 113 -13.55 38.12 19.92
N SER A 114 -12.63 39.08 19.77
CA SER A 114 -12.93 40.47 20.12
C SER A 114 -12.06 41.46 19.35
N CYS A 115 -12.75 42.30 18.57
CA CYS A 115 -12.43 43.66 18.13
C CYS A 115 -11.09 44.02 17.45
N HIS A 116 -11.23 44.83 16.39
CA HIS A 116 -10.23 45.75 15.82
C HIS A 116 -9.19 45.18 14.84
N ILE A 117 -9.51 45.22 13.54
CA ILE A 117 -9.13 46.32 12.63
C ILE A 117 -9.43 45.83 11.20
N MET A 118 -10.34 46.54 10.54
CA MET A 118 -10.53 46.45 9.09
C MET A 118 -9.20 46.85 8.43
N ASP A 119 -8.67 46.01 7.56
CA ASP A 119 -8.52 46.42 6.16
C ASP A 119 -7.91 45.34 5.26
N ARG A 120 -8.61 45.19 4.14
CA ARG A 120 -8.05 44.90 2.81
C ARG A 120 -7.28 43.59 2.68
N PHE A 121 -7.98 42.55 2.24
CA PHE A 121 -7.94 42.19 0.82
C PHE A 121 -9.29 41.58 0.42
N ALA A 122 -10.03 42.37 -0.35
CA ALA A 122 -11.09 41.95 -1.25
C ALA A 122 -10.63 40.74 -2.08
N SER A 123 -11.44 39.82 -2.56
CA SER A 123 -12.88 39.62 -2.60
C SER A 123 -13.09 38.21 -3.20
N PRO A 124 -14.31 37.68 -3.25
CA PRO A 124 -14.58 36.29 -2.91
C PRO A 124 -15.14 35.54 -4.15
N PRO A 125 -16.13 34.65 -4.05
CA PRO A 125 -15.94 33.24 -3.77
C PRO A 125 -16.61 32.35 -4.84
N LEU A 126 -16.60 31.05 -4.55
CA LEU A 126 -17.56 30.04 -5.02
C LEU A 126 -17.46 29.54 -6.47
N ILE A 127 -17.30 28.21 -6.54
CA ILE A 127 -18.05 27.31 -7.44
C ILE A 127 -17.52 27.25 -8.91
N TYR A 128 -17.34 25.99 -9.34
CA TYR A 128 -16.87 25.49 -10.64
C TYR A 128 -15.36 25.54 -10.95
N ARG A 129 -14.63 24.52 -10.47
CA ARG A 129 -13.86 23.63 -11.38
C ARG A 129 -14.07 22.15 -11.03
N HIS A 130 -15.32 21.81 -10.74
CA HIS A 130 -15.86 20.49 -11.01
C HIS A 130 -16.15 20.49 -12.53
N ILE A 131 -15.41 19.73 -13.35
CA ILE A 131 -15.85 19.06 -14.62
C ILE A 131 -14.70 18.76 -15.62
N ASP A 132 -13.52 19.41 -15.57
CA ASP A 132 -12.51 19.19 -16.65
C ASP A 132 -11.65 17.92 -16.52
N PHE A 133 -11.72 17.17 -15.42
CA PHE A 133 -10.99 15.90 -15.27
C PHE A 133 -11.76 14.67 -15.82
N MET A 134 -13.05 14.82 -16.16
CA MET A 134 -13.92 13.71 -16.60
C MET A 134 -13.92 13.46 -18.13
N LYS A 135 -12.99 14.04 -18.91
CA LYS A 135 -12.95 13.88 -20.39
C LYS A 135 -11.60 13.50 -21.01
N GLY A 136 -10.68 12.86 -20.27
CA GLY A 136 -9.58 12.08 -20.87
C GLY A 136 -8.66 12.81 -21.86
N LYS A 137 -8.50 14.14 -21.79
CA LYS A 137 -7.57 14.90 -22.63
C LYS A 137 -6.30 15.21 -21.83
N ARG A 138 -5.13 14.80 -22.35
CA ARG A 138 -3.83 15.18 -21.79
C ARG A 138 -3.63 16.70 -21.94
N PRO A 139 -3.09 17.41 -20.93
CA PRO A 139 -2.77 18.82 -21.08
C PRO A 139 -1.64 19.00 -22.11
N HIS A 140 -1.84 19.93 -23.04
CA HIS A 140 -0.84 20.34 -24.02
C HIS A 140 0.27 21.15 -23.34
N ILE A 141 1.52 20.73 -23.52
CA ILE A 141 2.70 21.43 -23.01
C ILE A 141 3.12 22.46 -24.08
N PRO A 142 3.20 23.77 -23.77
CA PRO A 142 3.64 24.77 -24.74
C PRO A 142 5.15 24.68 -25.02
N GLN A 143 5.49 24.72 -26.31
CA GLN A 143 6.79 24.40 -26.92
C GLN A 143 7.88 25.49 -26.79
N LYS A 144 7.75 26.42 -25.83
CA LYS A 144 8.69 27.54 -25.64
C LYS A 144 9.49 27.39 -24.34
N TRP A 145 10.41 26.43 -24.28
CA TRP A 145 11.38 26.30 -23.18
C TRP A 145 12.80 25.90 -23.65
N ASN A 146 13.12 26.08 -24.93
CA ASN A 146 14.42 25.68 -25.50
C ASN A 146 15.33 26.84 -25.93
N GLU A 147 15.03 28.10 -25.61
CA GLU A 147 15.81 29.26 -26.09
C GLU A 147 16.66 29.98 -25.03
N ALA A 148 16.79 29.44 -23.81
CA ALA A 148 17.45 30.15 -22.71
C ALA A 148 18.57 29.35 -22.00
N MET A 149 19.42 28.63 -22.73
CA MET A 149 20.70 28.17 -22.19
C MET A 149 21.87 28.62 -23.07
N PRO A 150 22.87 29.35 -22.53
CA PRO A 150 24.10 29.61 -23.26
C PRO A 150 24.82 28.27 -23.51
N ARG A 151 25.22 28.03 -24.76
CA ARG A 151 26.16 26.94 -25.06
C ARG A 151 27.46 27.26 -24.35
N ALA A 152 27.87 26.41 -23.43
CA ALA A 152 29.22 26.43 -22.91
C ALA A 152 30.18 26.24 -24.09
N ALA A 153 31.10 27.19 -24.26
CA ALA A 153 32.25 27.10 -25.15
C ALA A 153 33.41 26.41 -24.43
#